data_AF-A0A399ZHF6-F1
#
_entry.id   AF-A0A399ZHF6-F1
#
_cell.length_a   1.000
_cell.length_b   1.000
_cell.length_c   1.000
_cell.angle_alpha   90.00
_cell.angle_beta   90.00
_cell.angle_gamma   90.00
#
_symmetry.space_group_name_H-M   'P 1'
#
loop_
_entity.id
_entity.type
_entity.pdbx_description
1 polymer ?
#
loop_
_entity_poly.entity_id
_entity_poly.type
_entity_poly.pdbx_seq_one_letter_code
_entity_poly.pdbx_strand_id
1 'polypeptide(L)'
;MSTYQNFDLLIEQTGDGYRARVLDAPWGKGKVHDFKLPFSPAQLKEFFWRAGHNRHLALAPEPATQGEPMTPRFFGEQLYRAVFQEQLENALAFSYREAKGNQAGLRLRLC
;
A
#
# COMPACT_ATOMS: atom_id res chain seq x y z
N MET A 1 -18.47 -20.65 -0.72
CA MET A 1 -17.79 -19.90 0.35
C MET A 1 -16.36 -19.65 -0.11
N SER A 2 -15.95 -18.41 -0.32
CA SER A 2 -14.57 -18.10 -0.70
C SER A 2 -13.70 -18.05 0.57
N THR A 3 -12.85 -19.05 0.75
CA THR A 3 -11.87 -19.08 1.85
C THR A 3 -10.77 -18.07 1.56
N TYR A 4 -10.33 -17.32 2.57
CA TYR A 4 -9.24 -16.35 2.45
C TYR A 4 -8.05 -16.76 3.33
N GLN A 5 -6.86 -16.63 2.79
CA GLN A 5 -5.61 -16.62 3.55
C GLN A 5 -5.15 -15.18 3.77
N ASN A 6 -4.48 -14.92 4.89
CA ASN A 6 -4.10 -13.56 5.27
C ASN A 6 -2.64 -13.28 4.90
N PHE A 7 -2.37 -12.05 4.49
CA PHE A 7 -1.04 -11.46 4.41
C PHE A 7 -1.03 -10.26 5.36
N ASP A 8 -0.56 -10.48 6.57
CA ASP A 8 -0.55 -9.51 7.65
C ASP A 8 0.75 -8.69 7.57
N LEU A 9 0.61 -7.42 7.21
CA LEU A 9 1.70 -6.47 7.04
C LEU A 9 1.63 -5.39 8.12
N LEU A 10 2.72 -5.23 8.86
CA LEU A 10 2.93 -4.15 9.81
C LEU A 10 3.81 -3.09 9.18
N ILE A 11 3.43 -1.82 9.30
CA ILE A 11 4.25 -0.68 8.87
C ILE A 11 4.50 0.21 10.09
N GLU A 12 5.76 0.35 10.47
CA GLU A 12 6.18 1.12 11.64
C GLU A 12 7.09 2.27 11.21
N GLN A 13 6.99 3.42 11.89
CA GLN A 13 7.94 4.49 11.68
C GLN A 13 9.27 4.14 12.36
N THR A 14 10.38 4.33 11.66
CA THR A 14 11.73 4.03 12.14
C THR A 14 12.69 5.13 11.73
N GLY A 15 13.22 5.89 12.70
CA GLY A 15 14.11 7.02 12.41
C GLY A 15 13.46 8.04 11.46
N ASP A 16 14.09 8.29 10.32
CA ASP A 16 13.63 9.19 9.26
C ASP A 16 12.83 8.48 8.14
N GLY A 17 12.44 7.22 8.35
CA GLY A 17 11.71 6.41 7.38
C GLY A 17 10.70 5.47 8.03
N TYR A 18 10.40 4.38 7.33
CA TYR A 18 9.43 3.38 7.71
C TYR A 18 9.98 1.99 7.49
N ARG A 19 9.51 1.04 8.29
CA ARG A 19 9.80 -0.37 8.18
C ARG A 19 8.50 -1.13 7.93
N ALA A 20 8.45 -1.84 6.82
CA ALA A 20 7.39 -2.79 6.52
C ALA A 20 7.84 -4.20 6.93
N ARG A 21 7.00 -4.94 7.66
CA ARG A 21 7.30 -6.29 8.16
C ARG A 21 6.10 -7.22 7.98
N VAL A 22 6.35 -8.38 7.39
CA VAL A 22 5.35 -9.45 7.26
C VAL A 22 5.25 -10.21 8.59
N LEU A 23 4.11 -10.07 9.26
CA LEU A 23 3.84 -10.74 10.55
C LEU A 23 3.39 -12.18 10.34
N ASP A 24 2.48 -12.39 9.39
CA ASP A 24 1.95 -13.70 9.04
C ASP A 24 1.53 -13.71 7.57
N ALA A 25 1.86 -14.79 6.87
CA ALA A 25 1.55 -14.96 5.46
C ALA A 25 1.74 -16.44 5.09
N PRO A 26 1.08 -16.93 4.02
CA PRO A 26 1.37 -18.24 3.45
C PRO A 26 2.87 -18.38 3.12
N TRP A 27 3.48 -17.32 2.60
CA TRP A 27 4.90 -17.26 2.31
C TRP A 27 5.55 -15.95 2.77
N GLY A 28 6.81 -16.03 3.19
CA GLY A 28 7.62 -14.83 3.46
C GLY A 28 7.37 -14.21 4.82
N LYS A 29 6.91 -15.00 5.79
CA LYS A 29 6.85 -14.60 7.20
C LYS A 29 8.21 -14.07 7.68
N GLY A 30 8.19 -12.94 8.38
CA GLY A 30 9.40 -12.31 8.90
C GLY A 30 10.22 -11.52 7.88
N LYS A 31 9.79 -11.41 6.62
CA LYS A 31 10.42 -10.51 5.65
C LYS A 31 10.20 -9.05 6.06
N VAL A 32 11.24 -8.25 5.90
CA VAL A 32 11.30 -6.84 6.30
C VAL A 32 11.85 -6.03 5.14
N HIS A 33 11.34 -4.81 4.97
CA HIS A 33 11.88 -3.81 4.04
C HIS A 33 11.77 -2.41 4.65
N ASP A 34 12.88 -1.67 4.62
CA ASP A 34 12.92 -0.28 5.05
C ASP A 34 12.76 0.64 3.84
N PHE A 35 11.87 1.61 3.96
CA PHE A 35 11.54 2.55 2.88
C PHE A 35 11.34 3.97 3.39
N LYS A 36 11.47 4.94 2.48
CA LYS A 36 11.10 6.34 2.74
C LYS A 36 9.76 6.63 2.06
N LEU A 37 8.98 7.54 2.64
CA LEU A 37 7.79 8.03 1.97
C LEU A 37 8.17 8.63 0.61
N PRO A 38 7.55 8.20 -0.50
CA PRO A 38 7.86 8.70 -1.84
C PRO A 38 7.19 10.05 -2.11
N PHE A 39 6.88 10.81 -1.06
CA PHE A 39 6.14 12.06 -1.11
C PHE A 39 6.78 13.10 -0.20
N SER A 40 6.87 14.32 -0.70
CA SER A 40 7.15 15.49 0.12
C SER A 40 5.98 15.82 1.06
N PRO A 41 6.22 16.56 2.15
CA PRO A 41 5.14 17.04 3.03
C PRO A 41 4.05 17.84 2.29
N ALA A 42 4.43 18.62 1.27
CA ALA A 42 3.49 19.38 0.45
C ALA A 42 2.57 18.46 -0.36
N GLN A 43 3.12 17.41 -0.98
CA GLN A 43 2.38 16.42 -1.74
C GLN A 43 1.42 15.62 -0.85
N LEU A 44 1.83 15.25 0.37
CA LEU A 44 0.94 14.60 1.33
C LEU A 44 -0.24 15.51 1.72
N LYS A 45 0.03 16.79 1.97
CA LYS A 45 -1.01 17.77 2.32
C LYS A 45 -2.02 17.95 1.18
N GLU A 46 -1.55 18.03 -0.06
CA GLU A 46 -2.40 18.11 -1.24
C GLU A 46 -3.28 16.86 -1.39
N PHE A 47 -2.71 15.67 -1.22
CA PHE A 47 -3.48 14.43 -1.27
C PHE A 47 -4.53 14.36 -0.15
N PHE A 48 -4.20 14.66 1.10
CA PHE A 48 -5.17 14.66 2.20
C PHE A 48 -6.28 15.69 2.01
N TRP A 49 -5.94 16.85 1.45
CA TRP A 49 -6.93 17.86 1.07
C TRP A 49 -7.89 17.30 0.03
N ARG A 50 -7.39 16.68 -1.05
CA ARG A 50 -8.22 16.04 -2.09
C ARG A 50 -8.99 14.81 -1.58
N ALA A 51 -8.39 13.98 -0.73
CA ALA A 51 -8.97 12.74 -0.22
C ALA A 51 -9.99 12.98 0.91
N GLY A 52 -9.78 14.00 1.74
CA GLY A 52 -10.68 14.37 2.84
C GLY A 52 -12.06 14.84 2.39
N HIS A 53 -12.16 15.42 1.18
CA HIS A 53 -13.42 15.84 0.59
C HIS A 53 -14.21 14.67 -0.05
N ASN A 54 -13.60 13.51 -0.28
CA ASN A 54 -14.20 12.40 -1.03
C ASN A 54 -15.00 11.39 -0.18
N ARG A 55 -15.12 11.58 1.15
CA ARG A 55 -16.01 10.71 1.96
C ARG A 55 -17.49 11.01 1.75
N HIS A 56 -17.83 12.17 1.19
CA HIS A 56 -19.18 12.49 0.76
C HIS A 56 -19.14 13.22 -0.59
N LEU A 57 -19.75 12.58 -1.59
CA LEU A 57 -20.24 13.18 -2.83
C LEU A 57 -19.25 13.32 -4.00
N ALA A 58 -19.56 12.51 -5.01
CA ALA A 58 -19.39 12.71 -6.44
C ALA A 58 -19.10 14.15 -6.92
N LEU A 59 -18.13 14.26 -7.83
CA LEU A 59 -17.93 15.35 -8.79
C LEU A 59 -17.92 16.78 -8.20
N ALA A 60 -16.77 17.26 -7.75
CA ALA A 60 -16.46 18.69 -7.78
C ALA A 60 -15.43 18.97 -8.90
N PRO A 61 -15.58 20.02 -9.73
CA PRO A 61 -14.62 20.34 -10.78
C PRO A 61 -13.29 20.80 -10.16
N GLU A 62 -12.19 20.26 -10.71
CA GLU A 62 -10.81 20.55 -10.29
C GLU A 62 -10.45 22.04 -10.51
N PRO A 63 -9.86 22.75 -9.52
CA PRO A 63 -9.07 23.92 -9.82
C PRO A 63 -7.75 23.48 -10.48
N ALA A 64 -7.47 24.01 -11.67
CA ALA A 64 -6.26 23.73 -12.43
C ALA A 64 -5.01 24.13 -11.63
N THR A 65 -4.34 23.14 -11.05
CA THR A 65 -3.01 23.28 -10.46
C THR A 65 -1.99 22.89 -11.53
N GLN A 66 -0.97 23.73 -11.74
CA GLN A 66 0.12 23.47 -12.68
C GLN A 66 1.01 22.34 -12.13
N GLY A 67 0.66 21.09 -12.44
CA GLY A 67 1.36 19.88 -12.03
C GLY A 67 0.60 18.64 -12.45
N GLU A 68 1.28 17.49 -12.52
CA GLU A 68 0.59 16.22 -12.75
C GLU A 68 -0.41 15.99 -11.61
N PRO A 69 -1.71 15.74 -11.89
CA PRO A 69 -2.72 15.69 -10.85
C PRO A 69 -2.41 14.55 -9.87
N MET A 70 -2.46 14.86 -8.57
CA MET A 70 -2.29 13.90 -7.48
C MET A 70 -3.49 12.94 -7.40
N THR A 71 -3.60 12.04 -8.38
CA THR A 71 -4.70 11.09 -8.48
C THR A 71 -4.53 9.95 -7.46
N PRO A 72 -5.64 9.31 -7.02
CA PRO A 72 -5.57 8.11 -6.17
C PRO A 72 -4.71 6.98 -6.76
N ARG A 73 -4.72 6.83 -8.10
CA ARG A 73 -3.90 5.83 -8.80
C ARG A 73 -2.42 6.15 -8.69
N PHE A 74 -2.02 7.38 -9.00
CA PHE A 74 -0.62 7.81 -8.91
C PHE A 74 -0.10 7.69 -7.48
N PHE A 75 -0.87 8.18 -6.50
CA PHE A 75 -0.53 8.05 -5.08
C PHE A 75 -0.37 6.57 -4.67
N GLY A 76 -1.34 5.73 -5.03
CA GLY A 76 -1.31 4.30 -4.70
C GLY A 76 -0.13 3.57 -5.34
N GLU A 77 0.18 3.87 -6.60
CA GLU A 77 1.30 3.26 -7.32
C GLU A 77 2.65 3.63 -6.69
N GLN A 78 2.87 4.91 -6.38
CA GLN A 78 4.11 5.35 -5.74
C GLN A 78 4.27 4.74 -4.34
N LEU A 79 3.19 4.70 -3.56
CA LEU A 79 3.22 4.07 -2.23
C LEU A 79 3.47 2.56 -2.32
N TYR A 80 2.81 1.86 -3.26
CA TYR A 80 3.02 0.44 -3.47
C TYR A 80 4.48 0.13 -3.83
N ARG A 81 5.05 0.87 -4.78
CA ARG A 81 6.46 0.72 -5.17
C ARG A 81 7.44 1.04 -4.05
N ALA A 82 7.09 1.93 -3.12
CA ALA A 82 7.92 2.22 -1.97
C ALA A 82 7.87 1.09 -0.92
N VAL A 83 6.69 0.50 -0.68
CA VAL A 83 6.50 -0.53 0.36
C VAL A 83 6.92 -1.92 -0.11
N PHE A 84 6.54 -2.31 -1.33
CA PHE A 84 6.76 -3.64 -1.88
C PHE A 84 7.93 -3.61 -2.84
N GLN A 85 9.13 -3.81 -2.29
CA GLN A 85 10.34 -4.04 -3.06
C GLN A 85 10.98 -5.38 -2.69
N GLU A 86 11.76 -5.92 -3.61
CA GLU A 86 12.64 -7.07 -3.41
C GLU A 86 11.95 -8.23 -2.67
N GLN A 87 12.30 -8.44 -1.39
CA GLN A 87 11.84 -9.56 -0.59
C GLN A 87 10.36 -9.43 -0.21
N LEU A 88 9.83 -8.23 -0.04
CA LEU A 88 8.42 -8.00 0.28
C LEU A 88 7.52 -8.21 -0.94
N GLU A 89 7.97 -7.75 -2.11
CA GLU A 89 7.26 -7.99 -3.38
C GLU A 89 7.19 -9.48 -3.69
N ASN A 90 8.33 -10.18 -3.58
CA ASN A 90 8.38 -11.63 -3.70
C ASN A 90 7.46 -12.31 -2.68
N ALA A 91 7.41 -11.82 -1.44
CA ALA A 91 6.56 -12.39 -0.42
C ALA A 91 5.07 -12.32 -0.74
N LEU A 92 4.63 -11.15 -1.23
CA LEU A 92 3.25 -10.96 -1.67
C LEU A 92 2.93 -11.84 -2.89
N ALA A 93 3.82 -11.87 -3.87
CA ALA A 93 3.63 -12.64 -5.11
C ALA A 93 3.54 -14.15 -4.85
N PHE A 94 4.43 -14.71 -4.02
CA PHE A 94 4.39 -16.13 -3.67
C PHE A 94 3.17 -16.48 -2.82
N SER A 95 2.83 -15.65 -1.83
CA SER A 95 1.62 -15.83 -1.03
C SER A 95 0.35 -15.83 -1.89
N TYR A 96 0.29 -14.96 -2.90
CA TYR A 96 -0.84 -14.91 -3.83
C TYR A 96 -0.92 -16.17 -4.69
N ARG A 97 0.21 -16.66 -5.20
CA ARG A 97 0.27 -17.91 -5.98
C ARG A 97 -0.15 -19.11 -5.14
N GLU A 98 0.29 -19.18 -3.89
CA GLU A 98 -0.07 -20.25 -2.95
C GLU A 98 -1.57 -20.21 -2.60
N ALA A 99 -2.11 -19.04 -2.28
CA ALA A 99 -3.54 -18.87 -2.03
C ALA A 99 -4.38 -19.32 -3.23
N LYS A 100 -3.99 -18.90 -4.44
CA LYS A 100 -4.63 -19.30 -5.69
C LYS A 100 -4.54 -20.81 -5.92
N GLY A 101 -3.39 -21.43 -5.63
CA GLY A 101 -3.20 -22.89 -5.71
C GLY A 101 -4.15 -23.66 -4.80
N ASN A 102 -4.43 -23.11 -3.62
CA ASN A 102 -5.38 -23.68 -2.65
C ASN A 102 -6.84 -23.26 -2.89
N GLN A 103 -7.15 -22.70 -4.07
CA GLN A 103 -8.49 -22.18 -4.42
C GLN A 103 -9.04 -21.16 -3.39
N ALA A 104 -8.14 -20.42 -2.75
CA ALA A 104 -8.45 -19.38 -1.77
C ALA A 104 -8.07 -17.99 -2.29
N GLY A 105 -8.72 -16.95 -1.77
CA GLY A 105 -8.28 -15.57 -1.96
C GLY A 105 -7.13 -15.21 -1.03
N LEU A 106 -6.30 -14.23 -1.40
CA LEU A 106 -5.34 -13.61 -0.47
C LEU A 106 -5.92 -12.27 0.01
N ARG A 107 -5.94 -12.06 1.32
CA ARG A 107 -6.35 -10.80 1.95
C ARG A 107 -5.14 -10.11 2.56
N LEU A 108 -4.80 -8.93 2.05
CA LEU A 108 -3.81 -8.09 2.70
C LEU A 108 -4.45 -7.36 3.89
N ARG A 109 -3.85 -7.48 5.06
CA ARG A 109 -4.29 -6.80 6.30
C ARG A 109 -3.16 -5.90 6.76
N LEU A 110 -3.50 -4.66 7.10
CA LEU A 110 -2.60 -3.73 7.78
C LEU A 110 -2.82 -3.90 9.29
N CYS A 111 -1.77 -4.29 10.00
CA CYS A 111 -1.80 -4.58 11.44
C CYS A 111 -1.23 -3.45 12.27
#